data_AF-A0A970RZD7-F1
#
_entry.id   AF-A0A970RZD7-F1
#
_cell.length_a   1.000
_cell.length_b   1.000
_cell.length_c   1.000
_cell.angle_alpha   90.00
_cell.angle_beta   90.00
_cell.angle_gamma   90.00
#
_symmetry.space_group_name_H-M   'P 1'
#
loop_
_entity.id
_entity.type
_entity.pdbx_description
1 polymer ?
#
loop_
_entity_poly.entity_id
_entity_poly.type
_entity_poly.pdbx_seq_one_letter_code
_entity_poly.pdbx_strand_id
1 'polypeptide(L)'
;MGNQLDELVGPVSEEGLDVNVIHKQLKIEVGVGSLIFEILLWVLIIPGLVFLFMKIRARDYLSKLQQRIQHNASQIDNYLEQRVVVLQNVVGLVEKSTTLDKEVMTTVAALRGGGRVTNDEERNLVAEQVESSYSRINLAFEAYPELKSHAIIADALQQNSYLQREITAAREVYNDTVRQWNQDIYTWPTKRIVAARAGYTTRIPFATSREVKEQARATFF
;
A
#
# COMPACT_ATOMS: atom_id res chain seq x y z
N MET A 1 21.30 -45.53 -16.62
CA MET A 1 21.93 -46.39 -17.65
C MET A 1 21.33 -47.78 -17.53
N GLY A 2 20.84 -48.34 -18.65
CA GLY A 2 20.53 -49.76 -18.86
C GLY A 2 19.33 -50.35 -18.10
N ASN A 3 18.23 -50.59 -18.82
CA ASN A 3 17.20 -51.55 -18.41
C ASN A 3 17.84 -52.94 -18.22
N GLN A 4 17.55 -53.60 -17.10
CA GLN A 4 17.80 -55.02 -16.95
C GLN A 4 16.46 -55.75 -17.11
N LEU A 5 16.49 -56.75 -17.99
CA LEU A 5 15.33 -57.50 -18.46
C LEU A 5 14.59 -58.16 -17.28
N ASP A 6 13.28 -57.97 -17.24
CA ASP A 6 12.37 -58.66 -16.32
C ASP A 6 12.08 -60.05 -16.90
N GLU A 7 12.66 -61.09 -16.28
CA GLU A 7 12.52 -62.47 -16.70
C GLU A 7 11.35 -63.20 -15.98
N LEU A 8 10.57 -62.50 -15.14
CA LEU A 8 9.57 -63.14 -14.28
C LEU A 8 8.22 -63.40 -14.97
N VAL A 9 8.08 -63.01 -16.25
CA VAL A 9 6.90 -63.32 -17.08
C VAL A 9 7.34 -63.85 -18.46
N GLY A 10 8.46 -64.58 -18.52
CA GLY A 10 8.90 -65.25 -19.74
C GLY A 10 8.27 -66.66 -19.87
N PRO A 11 7.79 -67.09 -21.05
CA PRO A 11 7.31 -68.46 -21.25
C PRO A 11 8.47 -69.46 -21.10
N VAL A 12 8.24 -70.54 -20.36
CA VAL A 12 9.23 -71.61 -20.12
C VAL A 12 9.43 -72.41 -21.42
N SER A 13 10.66 -72.53 -21.88
CA SER A 13 11.03 -73.34 -23.05
C SER A 13 11.19 -74.82 -22.63
N GLU A 14 10.33 -75.70 -23.14
CA GLU A 14 10.30 -77.12 -22.74
C GLU A 14 11.27 -78.03 -23.50
N GLU A 15 11.83 -77.62 -24.63
CA GLU A 15 12.85 -78.40 -25.36
C GLU A 15 14.00 -77.51 -25.81
N GLY A 16 15.20 -77.88 -25.36
CA GLY A 16 16.41 -77.12 -25.58
C GLY A 16 16.80 -77.01 -27.05
N LEU A 17 17.10 -75.79 -27.47
CA LEU A 17 18.14 -75.55 -28.47
C LEU A 17 19.39 -75.12 -27.72
N ASP A 18 20.49 -75.80 -28.03
CA ASP A 18 21.81 -75.64 -27.44
C ASP A 18 22.34 -74.22 -27.63
N VAL A 19 21.98 -73.34 -26.71
CA VAL A 19 22.63 -72.07 -26.47
C VAL A 19 22.60 -71.88 -24.96
N ASN A 20 23.78 -71.80 -24.35
CA ASN A 20 23.97 -71.46 -22.94
C ASN A 20 23.36 -70.07 -22.62
N VAL A 21 22.04 -69.98 -22.45
CA VAL A 21 21.37 -68.76 -22.00
C VAL A 21 21.37 -68.76 -20.48
N ILE A 22 22.34 -68.05 -19.90
CA ILE A 22 22.43 -67.86 -18.46
C ILE A 22 21.38 -66.82 -18.06
N HIS A 23 20.28 -67.29 -17.47
CA HIS A 23 19.28 -66.45 -16.79
C HIS A 23 19.88 -65.82 -15.53
N LYS A 24 20.69 -64.77 -15.70
CA LYS A 24 21.32 -64.07 -14.57
C LYS A 24 20.44 -62.88 -14.18
N GLN A 25 19.55 -63.10 -13.22
CA GLN A 25 18.84 -62.01 -12.53
C GLN A 25 19.86 -61.17 -11.75
N LEU A 26 20.26 -60.04 -12.32
CA LEU A 26 21.12 -59.07 -11.64
C LEU A 26 20.26 -58.32 -10.63
N LYS A 27 20.52 -58.50 -9.33
CA LYS A 27 19.92 -57.65 -8.29
C LYS A 27 20.35 -56.21 -8.55
N ILE A 28 19.38 -55.32 -8.64
CA ILE A 28 19.60 -53.88 -8.73
C ILE A 28 20.13 -53.42 -7.36
N GLU A 29 21.44 -53.48 -7.18
CA GLU A 29 22.09 -52.91 -6.00
C GLU A 29 22.29 -51.41 -6.24
N VAL A 30 21.43 -50.59 -5.64
CA VAL A 30 21.65 -49.14 -5.58
C VAL A 30 22.91 -48.89 -4.76
N GLY A 31 24.01 -48.64 -5.47
CA GLY A 31 25.28 -48.30 -4.84
C GLY A 31 25.17 -47.02 -4.03
N VAL A 32 25.94 -46.94 -2.93
CA VAL A 32 25.97 -45.80 -2.00
C VAL A 32 26.17 -44.45 -2.72
N GLY A 33 26.90 -44.44 -3.84
CA GLY A 33 27.09 -43.24 -4.68
C GLY A 33 25.81 -42.69 -5.33
N SER A 34 24.85 -43.55 -5.69
CA SER A 34 23.55 -43.13 -6.25
C SER A 34 22.70 -42.42 -5.19
N LEU A 35 22.71 -42.94 -3.96
CA LEU A 35 22.00 -42.34 -2.83
C LEU A 35 22.58 -40.97 -2.47
N ILE A 36 23.91 -40.83 -2.47
CA ILE A 36 24.58 -39.54 -2.22
C ILE A 36 24.23 -38.52 -3.31
N PHE A 37 24.20 -38.94 -4.59
CA PHE A 37 23.83 -38.08 -5.71
C PHE A 37 22.39 -37.59 -5.61
N GLU A 38 21.44 -38.48 -5.31
CA GLU A 38 20.03 -38.09 -5.12
C GLU A 38 19.87 -37.11 -3.96
N ILE A 39 20.52 -37.36 -2.82
CA ILE A 39 20.48 -36.46 -1.67
C ILE A 39 21.03 -35.07 -2.05
N LEU A 40 22.17 -35.00 -2.72
CA LEU A 40 22.77 -33.74 -3.18
C LEU A 40 21.84 -32.97 -4.14
N LEU A 41 21.19 -33.69 -5.06
CA LEU A 41 20.25 -33.12 -6.01
C LEU A 41 19.06 -32.48 -5.28
N TRP A 42 18.46 -33.18 -4.32
CA TRP A 42 17.36 -32.62 -3.52
C TRP A 42 17.81 -31.46 -2.62
N VAL A 43 19.00 -31.54 -2.02
CA VAL A 43 19.58 -30.47 -1.21
C VAL A 43 19.81 -29.18 -2.01
N LEU A 44 20.05 -29.26 -3.32
CA LEU A 44 20.20 -28.08 -4.16
C LEU A 44 18.86 -27.57 -4.73
N ILE A 45 17.96 -28.48 -5.11
CA ILE A 45 16.67 -28.12 -5.72
C ILE A 45 15.68 -27.57 -4.69
N ILE A 46 15.59 -28.16 -3.51
CA ILE A 46 14.60 -27.77 -2.49
C ILE A 46 14.78 -26.31 -2.05
N PRO A 47 15.99 -25.81 -1.69
CA PRO A 47 16.17 -24.41 -1.34
C PRO A 47 15.81 -23.45 -2.49
N GLY A 48 16.10 -23.83 -3.74
CA GLY A 48 15.74 -23.05 -4.93
C GLY A 48 14.23 -22.92 -5.11
N LEU A 49 13.49 -24.03 -4.95
CA LEU A 49 12.02 -24.03 -5.01
C LEU A 49 11.40 -23.23 -3.86
N VAL A 50 11.93 -23.39 -2.63
CA VAL A 50 11.49 -22.61 -1.47
C VAL A 50 11.70 -21.12 -1.71
N PHE A 51 12.87 -20.73 -2.22
CA PHE A 51 13.17 -19.33 -2.53
C PHE A 51 12.25 -18.75 -3.61
N LEU A 52 11.94 -19.52 -4.67
CA LEU A 52 11.01 -19.11 -5.72
C LEU A 52 9.61 -18.84 -5.15
N PHE A 53 9.12 -19.73 -4.29
CA PHE A 53 7.81 -19.58 -3.67
C PHE A 53 7.75 -18.38 -2.71
N MET A 54 8.82 -18.14 -1.93
CA MET A 54 8.95 -16.94 -1.10
C MET A 54 8.89 -15.67 -1.94
N LYS A 55 9.52 -15.66 -3.13
CA LYS A 55 9.52 -14.51 -4.04
C LYS A 55 8.12 -14.17 -4.56
N ILE A 56 7.34 -15.18 -4.94
CA ILE A 56 5.94 -15.00 -5.40
C ILE A 56 5.11 -14.39 -4.26
N ARG A 57 5.21 -14.97 -3.05
CA ARG A 57 4.51 -14.45 -1.86
C ARG A 57 4.90 -13.01 -1.54
N ALA A 58 6.19 -12.67 -1.61
CA ALA A 58 6.66 -11.31 -1.36
C ALA A 58 6.11 -10.31 -2.39
N ARG A 59 6.03 -10.70 -3.67
CA ARG A 59 5.45 -9.86 -4.72
C ARG A 59 3.97 -9.60 -4.48
N ASP A 60 3.19 -10.64 -4.20
CA ASP A 60 1.76 -10.52 -3.96
C ASP A 60 1.48 -9.69 -2.70
N TYR A 61 2.28 -9.90 -1.65
CA TYR A 61 2.21 -9.13 -0.42
C TYR A 61 2.45 -7.63 -0.66
N LEU A 62 3.54 -7.27 -1.36
CA LEU A 62 3.84 -5.88 -1.67
C LEU A 62 2.78 -5.26 -2.57
N SER A 63 2.29 -5.98 -3.60
CA SER A 63 1.20 -5.49 -4.46
C SER A 63 -0.09 -5.20 -3.66
N LYS A 64 -0.45 -6.08 -2.73
CA LYS A 64 -1.60 -5.86 -1.82
C LYS A 64 -1.37 -4.66 -0.90
N LEU A 65 -0.16 -4.49 -0.38
CA LEU A 65 0.18 -3.35 0.48
C LEU A 65 0.11 -2.03 -0.30
N GLN A 66 0.58 -2.01 -1.55
CA GLN A 66 0.44 -0.86 -2.44
C GLN A 66 -1.02 -0.49 -2.70
N GLN A 67 -1.88 -1.48 -2.94
CA GLN A 67 -3.32 -1.26 -3.10
C GLN A 67 -3.97 -0.71 -1.84
N ARG A 68 -3.55 -1.17 -0.64
CA ARG A 68 -4.02 -0.60 0.63
C ARG A 68 -3.63 0.86 0.79
N ILE A 69 -2.39 1.23 0.44
CA ILE A 69 -1.95 2.64 0.46
C ILE A 69 -2.83 3.48 -0.46
N GLN A 70 -3.09 2.99 -1.68
CA GLN A 70 -3.95 3.69 -2.64
C GLN A 70 -5.39 3.84 -2.13
N HIS A 71 -5.92 2.81 -1.47
CA HIS A 71 -7.24 2.86 -0.86
C HIS A 71 -7.31 3.90 0.26
N ASN A 72 -6.37 3.87 1.20
CA ASN A 72 -6.31 4.82 2.32
C ASN A 72 -6.11 6.27 1.81
N ALA A 73 -5.26 6.44 0.79
CA ALA A 73 -5.09 7.72 0.10
C ALA A 73 -6.41 8.24 -0.49
N SER A 74 -7.14 7.38 -1.20
CA SER A 74 -8.44 7.73 -1.78
C SER A 74 -9.49 8.07 -0.72
N GLN A 75 -9.45 7.43 0.45
CA GLN A 75 -10.35 7.79 1.55
C GLN A 75 -10.08 9.21 2.05
N ILE A 76 -8.80 9.58 2.21
CA ILE A 76 -8.43 10.96 2.57
C ILE A 76 -8.90 11.94 1.51
N ASP A 77 -8.71 11.63 0.23
CA ASP A 77 -9.17 12.46 -0.89
C ASP A 77 -10.68 12.71 -0.83
N ASN A 78 -11.47 11.66 -0.57
CA ASN A 78 -12.92 11.78 -0.45
C ASN A 78 -13.33 12.71 0.71
N TYR A 79 -12.68 12.61 1.87
CA TYR A 79 -12.98 13.50 3.00
C TYR A 79 -12.55 14.94 2.73
N LEU A 80 -11.41 15.15 2.07
CA LEU A 80 -10.97 16.48 1.65
C LEU A 80 -11.96 17.11 0.66
N GLU A 81 -12.44 16.34 -0.32
CA GLU A 81 -13.45 16.79 -1.28
C GLU A 81 -14.75 17.19 -0.57
N GLN A 82 -15.25 16.35 0.35
CA GLN A 82 -16.43 16.68 1.16
C GLN A 82 -16.21 17.97 1.96
N ARG A 83 -15.01 18.16 2.52
CA ARG A 83 -14.67 19.36 3.28
C ARG A 83 -14.66 20.60 2.39
N VAL A 84 -14.12 20.52 1.17
CA VAL A 84 -14.17 21.61 0.18
C VAL A 84 -15.61 21.95 -0.20
N VAL A 85 -16.48 20.95 -0.38
CA VAL A 85 -17.91 21.18 -0.67
C VAL A 85 -18.59 21.91 0.50
N VAL A 86 -18.33 21.50 1.74
CA VAL A 86 -18.84 22.19 2.93
C VAL A 86 -18.34 23.64 2.98
N LEU A 87 -17.06 23.88 2.76
CA LEU A 87 -16.49 25.23 2.72
C LEU A 87 -17.12 26.10 1.63
N GLN A 88 -17.36 25.55 0.44
CA GLN A 88 -18.02 26.28 -0.64
C GLN A 88 -19.44 26.71 -0.27
N ASN A 89 -20.19 25.83 0.41
CA ASN A 89 -21.52 26.15 0.90
C ASN A 89 -21.47 27.27 1.95
N VAL A 90 -20.49 27.21 2.87
CA VAL A 90 -20.30 28.25 3.89
C VAL A 90 -19.93 29.59 3.24
N VAL A 91 -18.96 29.61 2.31
CA VAL A 91 -18.56 30.84 1.60
C VAL A 91 -19.75 31.52 0.95
N GLY A 92 -20.58 30.77 0.22
CA GLY A 92 -21.76 31.34 -0.45
C GLY A 92 -22.87 31.83 0.49
N LEU A 93 -22.89 31.36 1.75
CA LEU A 93 -23.79 31.85 2.79
C LEU A 93 -23.22 33.08 3.50
N VAL A 94 -21.93 33.04 3.84
CA VAL A 94 -21.22 34.13 4.51
C VAL A 94 -21.13 35.35 3.60
N GLU A 95 -20.86 35.18 2.30
CA GLU A 95 -20.83 36.28 1.32
C GLU A 95 -22.15 37.07 1.25
N LYS A 96 -23.29 36.39 1.44
CA LYS A 96 -24.61 37.04 1.43
C LYS A 96 -24.85 37.89 2.68
N SER A 97 -24.16 37.57 3.77
CA SER A 97 -24.37 38.19 5.08
C SER A 97 -23.25 39.17 5.45
N THR A 98 -22.03 39.01 4.93
CA THR A 98 -20.87 39.87 5.19
C THR A 98 -19.89 39.90 4.01
N THR A 99 -18.99 40.87 3.99
CA THR A 99 -17.86 40.92 3.04
C THR A 99 -16.78 39.94 3.50
N LEU A 100 -16.80 38.72 2.94
CA LEU A 100 -15.72 37.75 3.11
C LEU A 100 -14.48 38.15 2.30
N ASP A 101 -13.29 37.81 2.79
CA ASP A 101 -12.03 38.02 2.10
C ASP A 101 -12.03 37.36 0.70
N LYS A 102 -11.74 38.15 -0.32
CA LYS A 102 -11.67 37.69 -1.72
C LYS A 102 -10.65 36.58 -1.90
N GLU A 103 -9.52 36.62 -1.17
CA GLU A 103 -8.48 35.61 -1.25
C GLU A 103 -9.01 34.21 -0.85
N VAL A 104 -9.81 34.16 0.22
CA VAL A 104 -10.46 32.93 0.71
C VAL A 104 -11.44 32.41 -0.33
N MET A 105 -12.28 33.28 -0.90
CA MET A 105 -13.24 32.91 -1.94
C MET A 105 -12.54 32.33 -3.18
N THR A 106 -11.46 32.98 -3.63
CA THR A 106 -10.68 32.50 -4.77
C THR A 106 -10.00 31.17 -4.48
N THR A 107 -9.51 30.97 -3.26
CA THR A 107 -8.85 29.73 -2.85
C THR A 107 -9.84 28.57 -2.80
N VAL A 108 -11.01 28.77 -2.18
CA VAL A 108 -12.06 27.73 -2.12
C VAL A 108 -12.59 27.40 -3.52
N ALA A 109 -12.77 28.41 -4.38
CA ALA A 109 -13.16 28.18 -5.78
C ALA A 109 -12.08 27.41 -6.57
N ALA A 110 -10.80 27.73 -6.36
CA ALA A 110 -9.68 27.04 -6.98
C ALA A 110 -9.57 25.58 -6.50
N LEU A 111 -9.76 25.33 -5.20
CA LEU A 111 -9.76 23.99 -4.61
C LEU A 111 -10.87 23.10 -5.18
N ARG A 112 -12.04 23.67 -5.48
CA ARG A 112 -13.13 22.96 -6.15
C ARG A 112 -12.83 22.64 -7.61
N GLY A 113 -12.15 23.56 -8.31
CA GLY A 113 -11.75 23.37 -9.71
C GLY A 113 -10.48 22.56 -9.89
N GLY A 114 -9.73 22.32 -8.81
CA GLY A 114 -8.45 21.63 -8.80
C GLY A 114 -8.60 20.17 -9.23
N GLY A 115 -7.79 19.78 -10.23
CA GLY A 115 -7.80 18.42 -10.78
C GLY A 115 -7.46 17.35 -9.75
N ARG A 116 -7.73 16.08 -10.11
CA ARG A 116 -7.43 14.90 -9.26
C ARG A 116 -6.02 15.01 -8.69
N VAL A 117 -5.92 14.98 -7.36
CA VAL A 117 -4.64 14.87 -6.65
C VAL A 117 -3.95 13.60 -7.11
N THR A 118 -2.77 13.74 -7.72
CA THR A 118 -2.06 12.60 -8.32
C THR A 118 -0.98 12.05 -7.41
N ASN A 119 -0.41 12.90 -6.55
CA ASN A 119 0.73 12.55 -5.70
C ASN A 119 0.48 12.84 -4.21
N ASP A 120 1.21 12.14 -3.35
CA ASP A 120 1.10 12.25 -1.89
C ASP A 120 1.48 13.66 -1.38
N GLU A 121 2.43 14.32 -2.04
CA GLU A 121 2.85 15.70 -1.71
C GLU A 121 1.78 16.74 -2.07
N GLU A 122 1.19 16.63 -3.26
CA GLU A 122 0.06 17.48 -3.68
C GLU A 122 -1.11 17.34 -2.70
N ARG A 123 -1.36 16.11 -2.20
CA ARG A 123 -2.42 15.86 -1.23
C ARG A 123 -2.19 16.60 0.08
N ASN A 124 -0.95 16.65 0.56
CA ASN A 124 -0.58 17.41 1.75
C ASN A 124 -0.84 18.91 1.54
N LEU A 125 -0.47 19.45 0.37
CA LEU A 125 -0.66 20.87 0.04
C LEU A 125 -2.15 21.25 -0.03
N VAL A 126 -2.97 20.43 -0.70
CA VAL A 126 -4.43 20.64 -0.77
C VAL A 126 -5.04 20.61 0.62
N ALA A 127 -4.67 19.62 1.43
CA ALA A 127 -5.10 19.52 2.82
C ALA A 127 -4.79 20.77 3.65
N GLU A 128 -3.61 21.36 3.46
CA GLU A 128 -3.17 22.57 4.15
C GLU A 128 -3.95 23.81 3.68
N GLN A 129 -4.20 23.95 2.37
CA GLN A 129 -5.01 25.03 1.81
C GLN A 129 -6.48 24.98 2.27
N VAL A 130 -7.04 23.79 2.41
CA VAL A 130 -8.39 23.58 2.95
C VAL A 130 -8.45 24.02 4.41
N GLU A 131 -7.44 23.65 5.21
CA GLU A 131 -7.35 24.04 6.63
C GLU A 131 -7.19 25.55 6.80
N SER A 132 -6.30 26.18 6.03
CA SER A 132 -6.07 27.62 6.11
C SER A 132 -7.31 28.43 5.70
N SER A 133 -8.02 27.99 4.65
CA SER A 133 -9.29 28.59 4.22
C SER A 133 -10.36 28.47 5.32
N TYR A 134 -10.47 27.29 5.94
CA TYR A 134 -11.38 27.07 7.06
C TYR A 134 -11.07 27.98 8.26
N SER A 135 -9.79 28.08 8.64
CA SER A 135 -9.36 28.94 9.75
C SER A 135 -9.77 30.40 9.54
N ARG A 136 -9.60 30.93 8.32
CA ARG A 136 -10.02 32.30 7.96
C ARG A 136 -11.54 32.48 7.99
N ILE A 137 -12.29 31.51 7.49
CA ILE A 137 -13.77 31.51 7.56
C ILE A 137 -14.22 31.48 9.02
N ASN A 138 -13.60 30.65 9.86
CA ASN A 138 -13.93 30.55 11.27
C ASN A 138 -13.63 31.86 12.01
N LEU A 139 -12.51 32.53 11.69
CA LEU A 139 -12.19 33.84 12.25
C LEU A 139 -13.26 34.89 11.88
N ALA A 140 -13.72 34.91 10.63
CA ALA A 140 -14.81 35.78 10.20
C ALA A 140 -16.10 35.43 10.97
N PHE A 141 -16.45 34.15 11.08
CA PHE A 141 -17.60 33.70 11.85
C PHE A 141 -17.56 34.16 13.32
N GLU A 142 -16.38 34.13 13.95
CA GLU A 142 -16.20 34.60 15.32
C GLU A 142 -16.36 36.12 15.46
N ALA A 143 -15.89 36.88 14.47
CA ALA A 143 -15.94 38.33 14.45
C ALA A 143 -17.35 38.91 14.21
N TYR A 144 -18.26 38.13 13.62
CA TYR A 144 -19.59 38.56 13.18
C TYR A 144 -20.71 37.78 13.91
N PRO A 145 -21.24 38.30 15.04
CA PRO A 145 -22.25 37.62 15.86
C PRO A 145 -23.54 37.24 15.10
N GLU A 146 -23.91 38.01 14.07
CA GLU A 146 -25.06 37.72 13.22
C GLU A 146 -24.90 36.39 12.47
N LEU A 147 -23.68 36.02 12.06
CA LEU A 147 -23.40 34.74 11.42
C LEU A 147 -23.62 33.56 12.38
N LYS A 148 -23.32 33.77 13.67
CA LYS A 148 -23.52 32.75 14.72
C LYS A 148 -24.99 32.38 14.91
N SER A 149 -25.89 33.32 14.64
CA SER A 149 -27.33 33.09 14.73
C SER A 149 -27.88 32.26 13.55
N HIS A 150 -27.14 32.16 12.45
CA HIS A 150 -27.53 31.36 11.30
C HIS A 150 -27.23 29.88 11.54
N ALA A 151 -28.26 29.11 11.88
CA ALA A 151 -28.18 27.67 12.14
C ALA A 151 -27.49 26.87 11.01
N ILE A 152 -27.68 27.27 9.75
CA ILE A 152 -27.06 26.60 8.58
C ILE A 152 -25.54 26.75 8.58
N ILE A 153 -25.02 27.93 8.98
CA ILE A 153 -23.57 28.17 9.03
C ILE A 153 -22.96 27.40 10.21
N ALA A 154 -23.62 27.42 11.37
CA ALA A 154 -23.20 26.66 12.54
C ALA A 154 -23.12 25.14 12.26
N ASP A 155 -24.14 24.58 11.61
CA ASP A 155 -24.17 23.16 11.22
C ASP A 155 -23.02 22.81 10.26
N ALA A 156 -22.76 23.66 9.26
CA ALA A 156 -21.66 23.45 8.34
C ALA A 156 -20.26 23.51 9.01
N LEU A 157 -20.06 24.40 9.99
CA LEU A 157 -18.83 24.45 10.78
C LEU A 157 -18.67 23.20 11.66
N GLN A 158 -19.77 22.71 12.24
CA GLN A 158 -19.78 21.45 13.00
C GLN A 158 -19.45 20.25 12.11
N GLN A 159 -20.05 20.18 10.91
CA GLN A 159 -19.74 19.16 9.91
C GLN A 159 -18.27 19.21 9.48
N ASN A 160 -17.71 20.41 9.30
CA ASN A 160 -16.29 20.59 8.98
C ASN A 160 -15.38 20.06 10.11
N SER A 161 -15.70 20.35 11.37
CA SER A 161 -14.97 19.83 12.54
C SER A 161 -15.06 18.30 12.66
N TYR A 162 -16.21 17.71 12.31
CA TYR A 162 -16.35 16.26 12.20
C TYR A 162 -15.45 15.68 11.10
N LEU A 163 -15.50 16.25 9.89
CA LEU A 163 -14.65 15.84 8.78
C LEU A 163 -13.15 15.97 9.09
N GLN A 164 -12.74 17.00 9.83
CA GLN A 164 -11.35 17.17 10.25
C GLN A 164 -10.88 16.02 11.16
N ARG A 165 -11.74 15.52 12.04
CA ARG A 165 -11.45 14.35 12.88
C ARG A 165 -11.32 13.09 12.04
N GLU A 166 -12.22 12.87 11.09
CA GLU A 166 -12.15 11.74 10.14
C GLU A 166 -10.89 11.78 9.28
N ILE A 167 -10.52 12.96 8.76
CA ILE A 167 -9.27 13.15 8.01
C ILE A 167 -8.06 12.81 8.89
N THR A 168 -8.07 13.24 10.15
CA THR A 168 -6.97 12.96 11.09
C THR A 168 -6.82 11.46 11.33
N ALA A 169 -7.92 10.76 11.59
CA ALA A 169 -7.93 9.30 11.75
C ALA A 169 -7.48 8.57 10.47
N ALA A 170 -7.98 9.00 9.30
CA ALA A 170 -7.58 8.43 8.01
C ALA A 170 -6.09 8.62 7.72
N ARG A 171 -5.52 9.78 8.08
CA ARG A 171 -4.07 10.06 7.97
C ARG A 171 -3.25 9.14 8.86
N GLU A 172 -3.69 8.83 10.07
CA GLU A 172 -3.01 7.89 10.96
C GLU A 172 -2.93 6.50 10.32
N VAL A 173 -4.05 5.98 9.84
CA VAL A 173 -4.12 4.68 9.16
C VAL A 173 -3.27 4.65 7.88
N TYR A 174 -3.30 5.72 7.09
CA TYR A 174 -2.42 5.87 5.93
C TYR A 174 -0.95 5.84 6.33
N ASN A 175 -0.57 6.61 7.35
CA ASN A 175 0.81 6.72 7.83
C ASN A 175 1.34 5.40 8.37
N ASP A 176 0.53 4.63 9.07
CA ASP A 176 0.90 3.29 9.54
C ASP A 176 1.14 2.34 8.36
N THR A 177 0.31 2.41 7.33
CA THR A 177 0.46 1.60 6.12
C THR A 177 1.72 2.01 5.33
N VAL A 178 2.01 3.32 5.23
CA VAL A 178 3.24 3.84 4.62
C VAL A 178 4.48 3.44 5.43
N ARG A 179 4.41 3.47 6.76
CA ARG A 179 5.48 2.99 7.63
C ARG A 179 5.77 1.52 7.38
N GLN A 180 4.74 0.69 7.33
CA GLN A 180 4.85 -0.74 7.02
C GLN A 180 5.47 -0.95 5.64
N TRP A 181 5.03 -0.21 4.62
CA TRP A 181 5.60 -0.27 3.27
C TRP A 181 7.08 0.10 3.26
N ASN A 182 7.43 1.24 3.84
CA ASN A 182 8.81 1.70 3.92
C ASN A 182 9.71 0.70 4.64
N GLN A 183 9.23 0.05 5.70
CA GLN A 183 9.97 -1.01 6.38
C GLN A 183 10.10 -2.28 5.50
N ASP A 184 9.01 -2.71 4.87
CA ASP A 184 8.95 -3.98 4.14
C ASP A 184 9.79 -3.98 2.87
N ILE A 185 9.88 -2.86 2.15
CA ILE A 185 10.71 -2.75 0.95
C ILE A 185 12.22 -2.87 1.26
N TYR A 186 12.66 -2.54 2.49
CA TYR A 186 14.05 -2.70 2.92
C TYR A 186 14.34 -4.01 3.66
N THR A 187 13.31 -4.83 3.92
CA THR A 187 13.48 -6.09 4.66
C THR A 187 14.20 -7.14 3.81
N TRP A 188 15.37 -7.58 4.29
CA TRP A 188 16.18 -8.65 3.67
C TRP A 188 15.61 -10.04 4.01
N PRO A 189 15.72 -11.07 3.15
CA PRO A 189 16.29 -11.08 1.80
C PRO A 189 15.26 -10.82 0.70
N THR A 190 14.16 -11.57 0.74
CA THR A 190 13.28 -11.77 -0.42
C THR A 190 12.53 -10.50 -0.80
N LYS A 191 12.02 -9.75 0.19
CA LYS A 191 11.26 -8.51 -0.05
C LYS A 191 12.14 -7.43 -0.70
N ARG A 192 13.36 -7.20 -0.18
CA ARG A 192 14.33 -6.26 -0.76
C ARG A 192 14.70 -6.59 -2.21
N ILE A 193 14.90 -7.88 -2.53
CA ILE A 193 15.21 -8.31 -3.91
C ILE A 193 14.04 -8.07 -4.86
N VAL A 194 12.81 -8.39 -4.41
CA VAL A 194 11.60 -8.15 -5.20
C VAL A 194 11.36 -6.64 -5.40
N ALA A 195 11.48 -5.85 -4.33
CA ALA A 195 11.31 -4.40 -4.36
C ALA A 195 12.32 -3.73 -5.29
N ALA A 196 13.60 -4.10 -5.20
CA ALA A 196 14.64 -3.57 -6.09
C ALA A 196 14.37 -3.90 -7.56
N ARG A 197 13.97 -5.14 -7.87
CA ARG A 197 13.63 -5.54 -9.25
C ARG A 197 12.37 -4.84 -9.78
N ALA A 198 11.42 -4.52 -8.91
CA ALA A 198 10.18 -3.83 -9.27
C ALA A 198 10.32 -2.29 -9.27
N GLY A 199 11.47 -1.75 -8.86
CA GLY A 199 11.68 -0.30 -8.76
C GLY A 199 10.85 0.37 -7.65
N TYR A 200 10.48 -0.36 -6.60
CA TYR A 200 9.71 0.20 -5.49
C TYR A 200 10.57 1.12 -4.63
N THR A 201 10.06 2.32 -4.38
CA THR A 201 10.70 3.35 -3.55
C THR A 201 9.88 3.64 -2.29
N THR A 202 10.51 4.32 -1.34
CA THR A 202 9.84 4.82 -0.14
C THR A 202 8.78 5.84 -0.50
N ARG A 203 7.69 5.84 0.28
CA ARG A 203 6.65 6.85 0.19
C ARG A 203 6.76 7.84 1.34
N ILE A 204 6.30 9.06 1.08
CA ILE A 204 6.30 10.15 2.05
C ILE A 204 5.04 10.01 2.91
N PRO A 205 5.15 9.94 4.24
CA PRO A 205 3.97 9.94 5.10
C PRO A 205 3.27 11.31 5.08
N PHE A 206 1.99 11.34 5.42
CA PHE A 206 1.29 12.57 5.76
C PHE A 206 1.97 13.21 6.97
N ALA A 207 2.55 14.39 6.76
CA ALA A 207 3.17 15.18 7.81
C ALA A 207 2.30 16.40 8.12
N THR A 208 2.24 16.80 9.40
CA THR A 208 1.81 18.14 9.78
C THR A 208 2.57 19.17 8.96
N SER A 209 1.87 20.21 8.49
CA SER A 209 2.46 21.28 7.69
C SER A 209 3.70 21.85 8.37
N ARG A 210 4.69 22.23 7.56
CA ARG A 210 5.92 22.86 8.07
C ARG A 210 5.59 24.08 8.94
N GLU A 211 4.59 24.84 8.54
CA GLU A 211 4.11 26.03 9.24
C GLU A 211 3.60 25.74 10.65
N VAL A 212 2.79 24.68 10.84
CA VAL A 212 2.31 24.29 12.18
C VAL A 212 3.44 23.76 13.06
N LYS A 213 4.41 23.05 12.48
CA LYS A 213 5.63 22.63 13.22
C LYS A 213 6.49 23.82 13.62
N GLU A 214 6.59 24.83 12.77
CA GLU A 214 7.36 26.06 13.03
C GLU A 214 6.66 26.97 14.05
N GLN A 215 5.34 27.16 13.96
CA GLN A 215 4.56 27.90 14.95
C GLN A 215 4.56 27.23 16.33
N ALA A 216 4.40 25.90 16.37
CA ALA A 216 4.53 25.16 17.63
C ALA A 216 5.96 25.30 18.19
N ARG A 217 6.98 25.30 17.33
CA ARG A 217 8.35 25.54 17.78
C ARG A 217 8.53 26.95 18.35
N ALA A 218 8.07 27.98 17.65
CA ALA A 218 8.19 29.38 18.07
C ALA A 218 7.37 29.73 19.32
N THR A 219 6.29 28.97 19.61
CA THR A 219 5.43 29.21 20.78
C THR A 219 5.97 28.51 22.03
N PHE A 220 6.68 27.39 21.88
CA PHE A 220 7.09 26.53 22.99
C PHE A 220 8.61 26.41 23.20
N PHE A 221 9.44 26.88 22.26
CA PHE A 221 10.90 26.90 22.34
C PHE A 221 11.45 28.28 21.95
#